data_AF-A0A193LFA6-F1
#
_entry.id   AF-A0A193LFA6-F1
#
_cell.length_a   1.000
_cell.length_b   1.000
_cell.length_c   1.000
_cell.angle_alpha   90.00
_cell.angle_beta   90.00
_cell.angle_gamma   90.00
#
_symmetry.space_group_name_H-M   'P 1'
#
loop_
_entity.id
_entity.type
_entity.pdbx_description
1 polymer ?
#
loop_
_entity_poly.entity_id
_entity_poly.type
_entity_poly.pdbx_seq_one_letter_code
_entity_poly.pdbx_strand_id
1 'polypeptide(L)'
;MYIDDAFWQYSLLLANALLLGAAALVIVRLRRELHTMREFWTSPAMAAMQPEPYDDRDLRRMFDRRLTMLQKYVEQQVAARPNMVAESPAAVAPRSNELPVEYATRMARAGASEDDLVRGCGLNKGEAQLLMRLHAGRTSATQAITH
;
A
#
# COMPACT_ATOMS: atom_id res chain seq x y z
N MET A 1 19.45 56.99 -5.05
CA MET A 1 20.25 56.32 -4.01
C MET A 1 20.31 54.85 -4.41
N TYR A 2 21.29 54.49 -5.24
CA TYR A 2 21.51 53.12 -5.73
C TYR A 2 22.14 52.35 -4.57
N ILE A 3 21.46 51.33 -4.07
CA ILE A 3 22.04 50.38 -3.13
C ILE A 3 22.83 49.40 -3.99
N ASP A 4 24.15 49.34 -3.81
CA ASP A 4 25.05 48.52 -4.63
C ASP A 4 24.70 47.03 -4.53
N ASP A 5 24.61 46.34 -5.67
CA ASP A 5 24.33 44.89 -5.75
C ASP A 5 25.33 44.05 -4.93
N ALA A 6 26.55 44.56 -4.76
CA ALA A 6 27.56 43.96 -3.90
C ALA A 6 27.08 43.85 -2.43
N PHE A 7 26.37 44.87 -1.93
CA PHE A 7 25.85 44.85 -0.55
C PHE A 7 24.84 43.72 -0.36
N TRP A 8 23.94 43.51 -1.33
CA TRP A 8 22.99 42.41 -1.31
C TRP A 8 23.69 41.05 -1.33
N GLN A 9 24.69 40.87 -2.18
CA GLN A 9 25.46 39.63 -2.24
C GLN A 9 26.18 39.33 -0.92
N TYR A 10 26.84 40.31 -0.31
CA TYR A 10 27.48 40.13 0.99
C TYR A 10 26.47 39.84 2.10
N SER A 11 25.32 40.52 2.12
CA SER A 11 24.27 40.24 3.10
C SER A 11 23.70 38.83 2.98
N LEU A 12 23.53 38.31 1.75
CA LEU A 12 23.03 36.97 1.48
C LEU A 12 24.06 35.91 1.89
N LEU A 13 25.34 36.13 1.58
CA LEU A 13 26.42 35.24 2.02
C LEU A 13 26.51 35.19 3.54
N LEU A 14 26.40 36.33 4.21
CA LEU A 14 26.48 36.41 5.67
C LEU A 14 25.26 35.75 6.34
N ALA A 15 24.06 35.95 5.80
CA ALA A 15 22.84 35.29 6.26
C ALA A 15 22.93 33.76 6.10
N ASN A 16 23.40 33.29 4.94
CA ASN A 16 23.57 31.85 4.68
C ASN A 16 24.62 31.22 5.60
N ALA A 17 25.74 31.92 5.84
CA ALA A 17 26.77 31.45 6.75
C ALA A 17 26.25 31.32 8.19
N LEU A 18 25.48 32.32 8.66
CA LEU A 18 24.82 32.26 9.97
C LEU A 18 23.80 31.13 10.06
N LEU A 19 23.00 30.92 9.01
CA LEU A 19 21.99 29.87 8.96
C LEU A 19 22.63 28.47 8.99
N LEU A 20 23.72 28.27 8.23
CA LEU A 20 24.51 27.05 8.26
C LEU A 20 25.16 26.81 9.63
N GLY A 21 25.70 27.87 10.26
CA GLY A 21 26.26 27.78 11.61
C GLY A 21 25.23 27.38 12.65
N ALA A 22 24.04 27.98 12.60
CA ALA A 22 22.92 27.63 13.48
C ALA A 22 22.45 26.18 13.26
N ALA A 23 22.30 25.75 12.01
CA ALA A 23 21.92 24.38 11.67
C ALA A 23 22.95 23.37 12.19
N ALA A 24 24.24 23.64 12.04
CA ALA A 24 25.30 22.78 12.56
C ALA A 24 25.24 22.67 14.09
N LEU A 25 25.01 23.78 14.80
CA LEU A 25 24.84 23.80 16.26
C LEU A 25 23.64 22.96 16.72
N VAL A 26 22.51 23.07 16.02
CA VAL A 26 21.31 22.27 16.31
C VAL A 26 21.60 20.78 16.11
N ILE A 27 22.27 20.40 15.02
CA ILE A 27 22.64 19.00 14.75
C ILE A 27 23.58 18.46 15.83
N VAL A 28 24.58 19.24 16.26
CA VAL A 28 25.51 18.82 17.32
C VAL A 28 24.77 18.63 18.65
N ARG A 29 23.87 19.56 18.99
CA ARG A 29 23.06 19.46 20.21
C ARG A 29 22.16 18.23 20.19
N LEU A 30 21.47 18.00 19.07
CA LEU A 30 20.60 16.84 18.88
C LEU A 30 21.40 15.53 18.96
N ARG A 31 22.57 15.48 18.32
CA ARG A 31 23.46 14.30 18.40
C ARG A 31 23.91 14.03 19.84
N ARG A 32 24.19 15.08 20.62
CA ARG A 32 24.61 14.94 22.01
C ARG A 32 23.50 14.33 22.86
N GLU A 33 22.26 14.79 22.71
CA GLU A 33 21.11 14.21 23.43
C GLU A 33 20.79 12.78 22.96
N LEU A 34 20.90 12.51 21.65
CA LEU A 34 20.73 11.16 21.12
C LEU A 34 21.80 10.20 21.64
N HIS A 35 23.02 10.66 21.90
CA HIS A 35 24.07 9.80 22.48
C HIS A 35 23.72 9.38 23.91
N THR A 36 23.23 10.31 24.73
CA THR A 36 22.77 10.02 26.10
C THR A 36 21.59 9.05 26.10
N MET A 37 20.63 9.24 25.19
CA MET A 37 19.52 8.31 25.02
C MET A 37 20.03 6.95 24.55
N ARG A 38 20.95 6.89 23.58
CA ARG A 38 21.50 5.64 23.04
C ARG A 38 22.22 4.83 24.11
N GLU A 39 23.00 5.47 24.97
CA GLU A 39 23.65 4.82 26.12
C GLU A 39 22.61 4.18 27.06
N PHE A 40 21.51 4.89 27.32
CA PHE A 40 20.37 4.36 28.07
C PHE A 40 19.71 3.17 27.36
N TRP A 41 19.45 3.26 26.05
CA TRP A 41 18.88 2.16 25.24
C TRP A 41 19.79 0.93 25.18
N THR A 42 21.11 1.10 25.26
CA THR A 42 22.09 0.00 25.31
C THR A 42 22.38 -0.50 26.71
N SER A 43 21.82 0.14 27.74
CA SER A 43 22.09 -0.23 29.13
C SER A 43 21.39 -1.56 29.50
N PRO A 44 21.96 -2.33 30.45
CA PRO A 44 21.35 -3.57 30.93
C PRO A 44 19.98 -3.36 31.58
N ALA A 45 19.64 -2.13 32.01
CA ALA A 45 18.31 -1.79 32.50
C ALA A 45 17.22 -1.90 31.41
N MET A 46 17.55 -1.57 30.16
CA MET A 46 16.63 -1.77 29.02
C MET A 46 16.50 -3.24 28.66
N ALA A 47 17.60 -4.01 28.72
CA ALA A 47 17.55 -5.46 28.52
C ALA A 47 16.62 -6.17 29.51
N ALA A 48 16.50 -5.65 30.74
CA ALA A 48 15.53 -6.12 31.74
C ALA A 48 14.09 -5.62 31.49
N MET A 49 13.90 -4.57 30.69
CA MET A 49 12.60 -4.07 30.23
C MET A 49 12.16 -4.66 28.88
N GLN A 50 13.00 -5.45 28.21
CA GLN A 50 12.54 -6.19 27.04
C GLN A 50 11.42 -7.13 27.50
N PRO A 51 10.23 -7.06 26.88
CA PRO A 51 9.18 -8.02 27.18
C PRO A 51 9.76 -9.42 26.94
N GLU A 52 9.63 -10.29 27.94
CA GLU A 52 9.92 -11.72 27.83
C GLU A 52 9.53 -12.22 26.43
N PRO A 53 10.39 -13.00 25.75
CA PRO A 53 10.13 -13.48 24.40
C PRO A 53 8.79 -14.20 24.40
N TYR A 54 7.77 -13.52 23.86
CA TYR A 54 6.41 -13.98 23.81
C TYR A 54 6.40 -15.33 23.09
N ASP A 55 5.98 -16.40 23.78
CA ASP A 55 6.02 -17.76 23.24
C ASP A 55 4.99 -17.92 22.11
N ASP A 56 5.45 -17.65 20.89
CA ASP A 56 4.68 -17.66 19.64
C ASP A 56 4.15 -19.06 19.27
N ARG A 57 4.51 -20.11 20.03
CA ARG A 57 4.05 -21.49 19.79
C ARG A 57 2.54 -21.63 19.91
N ASP A 58 1.91 -20.95 20.87
CA ASP A 58 0.48 -21.09 21.09
C ASP A 58 -0.36 -20.32 20.07
N LEU A 59 0.13 -19.17 19.58
CA LEU A 59 -0.52 -18.49 18.45
C LEU A 59 -0.41 -19.33 17.18
N ARG A 60 0.77 -19.86 16.87
CA ARG A 60 0.97 -20.74 15.71
C ARG A 60 0.01 -21.92 15.74
N ARG A 61 -0.14 -22.58 16.88
CA ARG A 61 -1.11 -23.67 17.08
C ARG A 61 -2.56 -23.22 16.86
N MET A 62 -2.94 -22.02 17.32
CA MET A 62 -4.28 -21.50 17.06
C MET A 62 -4.51 -21.23 15.57
N PHE A 63 -3.54 -20.66 14.86
CA PHE A 63 -3.63 -20.39 13.43
C PHE A 63 -3.72 -21.69 12.62
N ASP A 64 -2.87 -22.68 12.90
CA ASP A 64 -2.92 -23.99 12.24
C ASP A 64 -4.28 -24.67 12.43
N ARG A 65 -4.84 -24.58 13.63
CA ARG A 65 -6.17 -25.14 13.93
C ARG A 65 -7.29 -24.41 13.18
N ARG A 66 -7.18 -23.10 12.97
CA ARG A 66 -8.15 -22.34 12.17
C ARG A 66 -8.02 -22.63 10.68
N LEU A 67 -6.80 -22.74 10.16
CA LEU A 67 -6.54 -23.04 8.76
C LEU A 67 -7.06 -24.42 8.37
N THR A 68 -6.80 -25.43 9.21
CA THR A 68 -7.31 -26.79 8.99
C THR A 68 -8.84 -26.87 9.04
N MET A 69 -9.49 -26.07 9.90
CA MET A 69 -10.96 -25.98 9.92
C MET A 69 -11.53 -25.30 8.67
N LEU A 70 -10.89 -24.21 8.20
CA LEU A 70 -11.28 -23.56 6.94
C LEU A 70 -11.12 -24.49 5.75
N GLN A 71 -10.00 -25.23 5.69
CA GLN A 71 -9.75 -26.18 4.62
C GLN A 71 -10.86 -27.23 4.54
N LYS A 72 -11.21 -27.85 5.68
CA LYS A 72 -12.30 -28.84 5.74
C LYS A 72 -13.65 -28.26 5.32
N TYR A 73 -13.93 -27.02 5.69
CA TYR A 73 -15.17 -26.34 5.31
C TYR A 73 -15.24 -26.10 3.79
N VAL A 74 -14.14 -25.68 3.17
CA VAL A 74 -14.05 -25.51 1.71
C VAL A 74 -14.19 -26.85 1.00
N GLU A 75 -13.49 -27.89 1.46
CA GLU A 75 -13.61 -29.25 0.91
C GLU A 75 -15.05 -29.77 0.98
N GLN A 76 -15.75 -29.52 2.10
CA GLN A 76 -17.17 -29.87 2.24
C GLN A 76 -18.08 -29.06 1.31
N GLN A 77 -17.85 -27.77 1.14
CA GLN A 77 -18.64 -26.96 0.20
C GLN A 77 -18.42 -27.36 -1.26
N VAL A 78 -17.20 -27.75 -1.63
CA VAL A 78 -16.88 -28.25 -2.96
C VAL A 78 -17.53 -29.61 -3.18
N ALA A 79 -17.46 -30.51 -2.20
CA ALA A 79 -18.11 -31.83 -2.27
C ALA A 79 -19.64 -31.74 -2.27
N ALA A 80 -20.21 -30.75 -1.58
CA ALA A 80 -21.65 -30.52 -1.50
C ALA A 80 -22.23 -29.74 -2.70
N ARG A 81 -21.42 -29.32 -3.66
CA ARG A 81 -21.89 -28.81 -4.96
C ARG A 81 -22.00 -29.97 -5.96
N PRO A 82 -23.18 -30.59 -6.14
CA PRO A 82 -23.37 -31.50 -7.26
C PRO A 82 -23.24 -30.70 -8.57
N ASN A 83 -22.59 -31.29 -9.57
CA ASN A 83 -22.39 -30.79 -10.93
C ASN A 83 -23.60 -30.00 -11.48
N MET A 84 -23.61 -28.67 -11.35
CA MET A 84 -24.45 -27.77 -12.16
C MET A 84 -23.67 -27.27 -13.39
N VAL A 85 -22.91 -28.17 -14.04
CA VAL A 85 -22.16 -27.88 -15.28
C VAL A 85 -22.85 -28.47 -16.52
N ALA A 86 -23.98 -29.16 -16.37
CA ALA A 86 -24.77 -29.65 -17.49
C ALA A 86 -26.02 -28.79 -17.71
N GLU A 87 -25.84 -27.61 -18.31
CA GLU A 87 -26.77 -26.85 -19.17
C GLU A 87 -26.61 -25.35 -18.99
N SER A 88 -25.78 -24.73 -19.84
CA SER A 88 -26.16 -23.54 -20.58
C SER A 88 -25.16 -23.29 -21.74
N PRO A 89 -25.61 -23.14 -22.99
CA PRO A 89 -24.76 -23.12 -24.17
C PRO A 89 -24.32 -21.68 -24.52
N ALA A 90 -23.03 -21.40 -24.46
CA ALA A 90 -22.34 -20.48 -25.37
C ALA A 90 -20.84 -20.46 -25.03
N ALA A 91 -20.04 -20.95 -25.97
CA ALA A 91 -18.59 -20.89 -25.92
C ALA A 91 -18.10 -19.43 -25.89
N VAL A 92 -17.34 -19.05 -24.85
CA VAL A 92 -16.27 -18.03 -24.96
C VAL A 92 -15.11 -18.37 -24.01
N ALA A 93 -14.06 -18.93 -24.63
CA ALA A 93 -12.62 -18.82 -24.36
C ALA A 93 -11.99 -19.31 -23.02
N PRO A 94 -10.76 -19.88 -23.08
CA PRO A 94 -10.07 -20.46 -21.94
C PRO A 94 -9.68 -19.38 -20.94
N ARG A 95 -9.85 -19.68 -19.65
CA ARG A 95 -9.34 -18.86 -18.56
C ARG A 95 -7.81 -18.85 -18.65
N SER A 96 -7.25 -17.86 -19.34
CA SER A 96 -5.87 -17.44 -19.12
C SER A 96 -5.72 -17.13 -17.64
N ASN A 97 -4.55 -17.44 -17.08
CA ASN A 97 -4.12 -17.08 -15.72
C ASN A 97 -3.99 -15.55 -15.54
N GLU A 98 -5.00 -14.80 -15.97
CA GLU A 98 -5.11 -13.37 -15.77
C GLU A 98 -5.55 -13.16 -14.32
N LEU A 99 -4.75 -12.40 -13.58
CA LEU A 99 -5.07 -12.10 -12.20
C LEU A 99 -6.45 -11.41 -12.15
N PRO A 100 -7.30 -11.66 -11.14
CA PRO A 100 -8.66 -11.10 -11.05
C PRO A 100 -8.71 -9.57 -11.26
N VAL A 101 -7.63 -8.87 -10.91
CA VAL A 101 -7.43 -7.43 -11.09
C VAL A 101 -7.32 -7.04 -12.57
N GLU A 102 -6.60 -7.80 -13.38
CA GLU A 102 -6.40 -7.50 -14.81
C GLU A 102 -7.73 -7.63 -15.56
N TYR A 103 -8.50 -8.68 -15.24
CA TYR A 103 -9.86 -8.87 -15.75
C TYR A 103 -10.79 -7.71 -15.37
N ALA A 104 -10.75 -7.26 -14.11
CA ALA A 104 -11.53 -6.12 -13.64
C ALA A 104 -11.16 -4.82 -14.35
N THR A 105 -9.87 -4.58 -14.57
CA THR A 105 -9.41 -3.37 -15.29
C THR A 105 -9.87 -3.36 -16.74
N ARG A 106 -9.91 -4.52 -17.41
CA ARG A 106 -10.44 -4.65 -18.77
C ARG A 106 -11.94 -4.36 -18.81
N MET A 107 -12.72 -4.91 -17.88
CA MET A 107 -14.15 -4.62 -17.78
C MET A 107 -14.44 -3.14 -17.49
N ALA A 108 -13.69 -2.53 -16.57
CA ALA A 108 -13.83 -1.11 -16.26
C ALA A 108 -13.52 -0.22 -17.48
N ARG A 109 -12.50 -0.58 -18.28
CA ARG A 109 -12.20 0.11 -19.55
C ARG A 109 -13.25 -0.11 -20.64
N ALA A 110 -13.90 -1.27 -20.65
CA ALA A 110 -14.99 -1.60 -21.56
C ALA A 110 -16.32 -0.90 -21.19
N GLY A 111 -16.35 -0.13 -20.10
CA GLY A 111 -17.53 0.60 -19.66
C GLY A 111 -18.51 -0.22 -18.82
N ALA A 112 -18.05 -1.32 -18.20
CA ALA A 112 -18.87 -2.12 -17.31
C ALA A 112 -19.38 -1.30 -16.11
N SER A 113 -20.60 -1.60 -15.65
CA SER A 113 -21.19 -0.91 -14.51
C SER A 113 -20.55 -1.35 -13.18
N GLU A 114 -20.75 -0.56 -12.12
CA GLU A 114 -20.27 -0.90 -10.77
C GLU A 114 -20.79 -2.28 -10.33
N ASP A 115 -22.04 -2.59 -10.62
CA ASP A 115 -22.66 -3.88 -10.28
C ASP A 115 -22.03 -5.06 -11.04
N ASP A 116 -21.62 -4.84 -12.29
CA ASP A 116 -20.94 -5.87 -13.10
C ASP A 116 -19.52 -6.16 -12.58
N LEU A 117 -18.83 -5.14 -12.08
CA LEU A 117 -17.50 -5.29 -11.48
C LEU A 117 -17.59 -6.00 -10.11
N VAL A 118 -18.59 -5.68 -9.31
CA VAL A 118 -18.83 -6.36 -8.02
C VAL A 118 -19.20 -7.83 -8.24
N ARG A 119 -20.13 -8.12 -9.16
CA ARG A 119 -20.60 -9.49 -9.43
C ARG A 119 -19.60 -10.32 -10.23
N GLY A 120 -18.93 -9.72 -11.21
CA GLY A 120 -18.05 -10.39 -12.15
C GLY A 120 -16.61 -10.54 -11.66
N CYS A 121 -16.12 -9.62 -10.81
CA CYS A 121 -14.74 -9.65 -10.30
C CYS A 121 -14.64 -9.87 -8.78
N GLY A 122 -15.77 -9.88 -8.05
CA GLY A 122 -15.77 -10.01 -6.60
C GLY A 122 -15.20 -8.79 -5.86
N LEU A 123 -15.21 -7.63 -6.51
CA LEU A 123 -14.73 -6.38 -5.93
C LEU A 123 -15.70 -5.85 -4.87
N ASN A 124 -15.17 -5.16 -3.86
CA ASN A 124 -16.00 -4.35 -2.98
C ASN A 124 -16.52 -3.10 -3.75
N LYS A 125 -17.69 -2.56 -3.37
CA LYS A 125 -18.28 -1.36 -4.00
C LYS A 125 -17.30 -0.19 -4.09
N GLY A 126 -16.54 0.04 -3.01
CA GLY A 126 -15.50 1.07 -2.99
C GLY A 126 -14.35 0.82 -3.98
N GLU A 127 -13.96 -0.45 -4.17
CA GLU A 127 -12.90 -0.84 -5.10
C GLU A 127 -13.38 -0.73 -6.57
N ALA A 128 -14.62 -1.12 -6.85
CA ALA A 128 -15.25 -0.96 -8.15
C ALA A 128 -15.37 0.53 -8.52
N GLN A 129 -15.84 1.37 -7.60
CA GLN A 129 -15.96 2.81 -7.83
C GLN A 129 -14.60 3.49 -8.06
N LEU A 130 -13.56 3.06 -7.33
CA LEU A 130 -12.20 3.56 -7.52
C LEU A 130 -11.63 3.17 -8.89
N LEU A 131 -11.81 1.91 -9.30
CA LEU A 131 -11.40 1.42 -10.62
C LEU A 131 -12.10 2.16 -11.75
N MET A 132 -13.40 2.42 -11.61
CA MET A 132 -14.16 3.21 -12.59
C MET A 132 -13.63 4.64 -12.68
N ARG A 133 -13.35 5.32 -11.56
CA ARG A 133 -12.80 6.70 -11.56
C ARG A 133 -11.39 6.75 -12.18
N LEU A 134 -10.54 5.78 -11.85
CA LEU A 134 -9.18 5.71 -12.36
C LEU A 134 -9.15 5.49 -13.88
N HIS A 135 -10.09 4.70 -14.41
CA HIS A 135 -10.13 4.39 -15.84
C HIS A 135 -11.01 5.34 -16.67
N ALA A 136 -12.04 5.98 -16.10
CA ALA A 136 -12.85 7.00 -16.79
C ALA A 136 -12.03 8.23 -17.24
N GLY A 137 -11.01 8.62 -16.46
CA GLY A 137 -10.09 9.70 -16.84
C GLY A 137 -9.13 9.33 -17.97
N ARG A 138 -8.87 8.03 -18.20
CA ARG A 138 -7.90 7.56 -19.19
C ARG A 138 -8.50 7.40 -20.59
N THR A 139 -9.78 7.06 -20.68
CA THR A 139 -10.51 6.98 -21.96
C THR A 139 -10.66 8.36 -22.61
N SER A 140 -10.82 9.41 -21.79
CA SER A 140 -10.91 10.80 -22.26
C SER A 140 -9.57 11.35 -22.80
N ALA A 141 -8.43 10.85 -22.31
CA ALA A 141 -7.11 11.28 -22.76
C ALA A 141 -6.65 10.59 -24.05
N THR A 142 -7.11 9.37 -24.33
CA THR A 142 -6.74 8.63 -25.56
C THR A 142 -7.55 9.05 -26.79
N GLN A 143 -8.76 9.62 -26.62
CA GLN A 143 -9.54 10.17 -27.75
C GLN A 143 -9.08 11.55 -28.23
N ALA A 144 -8.17 12.23 -27.52
CA ALA A 144 -7.68 13.57 -27.89
C ALA A 144 -6.41 13.56 -28.76
N ILE A 145 -5.87 12.39 -29.14
CA ILE A 145 -4.61 12.26 -29.89
C ILE A 145 -4.85 11.74 -31.33
N THR A 146 -6.10 11.50 -31.72
CA THR A 146 -6.48 10.96 -33.04
C THR A 146 -7.32 11.92 -33.89
N HIS A 147 -7.19 13.23 -33.66
CA HIS A 147 -7.70 14.26 -34.58
C HIS A 147 -6.58 15.20 -35.02
#